data_AF-A0A6P6RWS9-F1
#
_entry.id   AF-A0A6P6RWS9-F1
#
_cell.length_a   1.000
_cell.length_b   1.000
_cell.length_c   1.000
_cell.angle_alpha   90.00
_cell.angle_beta   90.00
_cell.angle_gamma   90.00
#
_symmetry.space_group_name_H-M   'P 1'
#
loop_
_entity.id
_entity.type
_entity.pdbx_description
1 polymer ?
#
loop_
_entity_poly.entity_id
_entity_poly.type
_entity_poly.pdbx_seq_one_letter_code
_entity_poly.pdbx_strand_id
1 'polypeptide(L)'
;MRGEAQAPATRLPQSGLAGCSGASHCSNCWPRVAFDSAASLLRGIEELNGSDGVDVCKSASQSKDSRQQQPKEEDKASVCPRACAGLALEALELLVDILRIFGPERILLSFNGGKDAVAILHLFRAALVKYTLLLQQEQHKEQPQQHQQQQKQSQQQHKDTKQEHLQHQHLCNGGLSEHPALVRTCGCFLPRPRAIYFHSGPQEFPEVAAFVRRTAEEFFVNVEVYYSDWASGLRSFLSQRPHTPFAFVLGTRNTDPQGLTESLQFLQPSSRWLPPFLRVQPLLKFGYGHVWDFLRYFKLPYCCLYDQGYSSIGTMENTRPNPLLIPSDGGAALPAYELLSWEREREGRFKKQRKESKTVAVS
;
A
#
# COMPACT_ATOMS: atom_id res chain seq x y z
N MET A 1 15.51 24.77 25.98
CA MET A 1 16.26 24.20 24.84
C MET A 1 15.61 24.69 23.56
N ARG A 2 16.36 25.38 22.69
CA ARG A 2 15.84 25.92 21.43
C ARG A 2 15.51 24.73 20.53
N GLY A 3 14.23 24.60 20.14
CA GLY A 3 13.81 23.60 19.17
C GLY A 3 14.40 23.93 17.81
N GLU A 4 15.21 23.05 17.27
CA GLU A 4 15.55 23.10 15.85
C GLU A 4 14.24 22.99 15.06
N ALA A 5 13.93 24.01 14.28
CA ALA A 5 12.80 23.99 13.37
C ALA A 5 13.04 22.87 12.35
N GLN A 6 12.33 21.75 12.49
CA GLN A 6 12.34 20.68 11.50
C GLN A 6 11.85 21.22 10.16
N ALA A 7 12.58 20.92 9.09
CA ALA A 7 12.19 21.31 7.75
C ALA A 7 10.77 20.78 7.45
N PRO A 8 9.88 21.60 6.87
CA PRO A 8 8.52 21.18 6.55
C PRO A 8 8.54 20.04 5.52
N ALA A 9 7.51 19.18 5.56
CA ALA A 9 7.36 18.12 4.59
C ALA A 9 7.31 18.68 3.18
N THR A 10 7.98 18.02 2.24
CA THR A 10 7.98 18.42 0.83
C THR A 10 7.19 17.40 0.03
N ARG A 11 6.30 17.87 -0.85
CA ARG A 11 5.57 16.98 -1.77
C ARG A 11 6.46 16.71 -2.97
N LEU A 12 6.59 15.44 -3.37
CA LEU A 12 7.29 15.13 -4.62
C LEU A 12 6.58 15.78 -5.81
N PRO A 13 7.33 16.40 -6.75
CA PRO A 13 6.73 17.00 -7.93
C PRO A 13 6.00 15.94 -8.73
N GLN A 14 4.87 16.33 -9.29
CA GLN A 14 4.09 15.52 -10.22
C GLN A 14 4.24 16.21 -11.56
N SER A 15 4.89 15.56 -12.54
CA SER A 15 4.88 16.06 -13.91
C SER A 15 3.43 16.03 -14.39
N GLY A 16 2.80 17.21 -14.48
CA GLY A 16 1.56 17.34 -15.22
C GLY A 16 1.83 16.88 -16.65
N LEU A 17 0.97 16.04 -17.21
CA LEU A 17 0.93 15.80 -18.65
C LEU A 17 0.64 17.15 -19.34
N ALA A 18 1.68 17.94 -19.59
CA ALA A 18 1.64 19.10 -20.44
C ALA A 18 1.49 18.58 -21.88
N GLY A 19 0.24 18.30 -22.30
CA GLY A 19 0.01 17.75 -23.63
C GLY A 19 -1.42 17.41 -24.04
N CYS A 20 -2.44 17.55 -23.19
CA CYS A 20 -3.83 17.30 -23.60
C CYS A 20 -4.68 18.57 -23.42
N SER A 21 -4.66 19.43 -24.43
CA SER A 21 -5.63 20.52 -24.58
C SER A 21 -7.04 19.92 -24.77
N GLY A 22 -7.89 19.99 -23.75
CA GLY A 22 -9.33 19.73 -23.94
C GLY A 22 -10.14 19.29 -22.72
N ALA A 23 -9.54 18.79 -21.64
CA ALA A 23 -10.28 18.41 -20.44
C ALA A 23 -9.63 19.01 -19.19
N SER A 24 -10.43 19.68 -18.35
CA SER A 24 -10.04 20.20 -17.05
C SER A 24 -9.44 19.09 -16.18
N HIS A 25 -8.12 18.91 -16.23
CA HIS A 25 -7.44 17.89 -15.46
C HIS A 25 -7.43 18.28 -13.98
N CYS A 26 -8.21 17.57 -13.16
CA CYS A 26 -8.08 17.63 -11.71
C CYS A 26 -6.70 17.08 -11.32
N SER A 27 -5.80 17.95 -10.89
CA SER A 27 -4.43 17.59 -10.48
C SER A 27 -4.37 16.63 -9.28
N ASN A 28 -5.46 16.49 -8.53
CA ASN A 28 -5.56 15.61 -7.37
C ASN A 28 -6.29 14.30 -7.66
N CYS A 29 -6.77 14.11 -8.88
CA CYS A 29 -7.54 12.95 -9.27
C CYS A 29 -6.66 11.95 -10.04
N TRP A 30 -7.06 10.68 -9.98
CA TRP A 30 -6.39 9.59 -10.67
C TRP A 30 -6.79 9.61 -12.15
N PRO A 31 -5.83 9.65 -13.10
CA PRO A 31 -6.17 9.60 -14.52
C PRO A 31 -6.61 8.20 -14.94
N ARG A 32 -7.32 8.12 -16.07
CA ARG A 32 -7.89 6.88 -16.59
C ARG A 32 -6.85 5.76 -16.76
N VAL A 33 -5.66 6.09 -17.26
CA VAL A 33 -4.54 5.15 -17.42
C VAL A 33 -4.16 4.45 -16.12
N ALA A 34 -4.16 5.19 -15.01
CA ALA A 34 -3.74 4.66 -13.72
C ALA A 34 -4.84 3.78 -13.09
N PHE A 35 -6.10 4.15 -13.31
CA PHE A 35 -7.27 3.30 -13.01
C PHE A 35 -7.23 2.00 -13.80
N ASP A 36 -7.07 2.05 -15.13
CA ASP A 36 -7.08 0.85 -15.98
C ASP A 36 -5.94 -0.10 -15.63
N SER A 37 -4.74 0.43 -15.34
CA SER A 37 -3.60 -0.36 -14.85
C SER A 37 -3.92 -1.06 -13.52
N ALA A 38 -4.51 -0.35 -12.56
CA ALA A 38 -4.88 -0.93 -11.26
C ALA A 38 -6.05 -1.93 -11.37
N ALA A 39 -7.02 -1.67 -12.26
CA ALA A 39 -8.13 -2.57 -12.56
C ALA A 39 -7.64 -3.87 -13.22
N SER A 40 -6.61 -3.77 -14.08
CA SER A 40 -5.97 -4.95 -14.67
C SER A 40 -5.27 -5.80 -13.61
N LEU A 41 -4.58 -5.17 -12.65
CA LEU A 41 -3.98 -5.90 -11.53
C LEU A 41 -5.04 -6.58 -10.66
N LEU A 42 -6.14 -5.88 -10.33
CA LEU A 42 -7.25 -6.45 -9.57
C LEU A 42 -7.79 -7.73 -10.24
N ARG A 43 -8.12 -7.65 -11.54
CA ARG A 43 -8.60 -8.83 -12.29
C ARG A 43 -7.60 -9.97 -12.28
N GLY A 44 -6.32 -9.68 -12.49
CA GLY A 44 -5.27 -10.69 -12.46
C GLY A 44 -5.14 -11.41 -11.10
N ILE A 45 -5.32 -10.68 -9.99
CA ILE A 45 -5.34 -11.27 -8.63
C ILE A 45 -6.57 -12.18 -8.46
N GLU A 46 -7.75 -11.72 -8.88
CA GLU A 46 -9.01 -12.46 -8.75
C GLU A 46 -9.03 -13.72 -9.65
N GLU A 47 -8.55 -13.61 -10.90
CA GLU A 47 -8.46 -14.72 -11.86
C GLU A 47 -7.51 -15.83 -11.37
N LEU A 48 -6.32 -15.47 -10.91
CA LEU A 48 -5.35 -16.42 -10.35
C LEU A 48 -5.89 -17.21 -9.15
N ASN A 49 -6.72 -16.57 -8.34
CA ASN A 49 -7.33 -17.21 -7.19
C ASN A 49 -8.55 -18.07 -7.58
N GLY A 50 -9.31 -17.66 -8.60
CA GLY A 50 -10.54 -18.30 -9.08
C GLY A 50 -10.35 -19.40 -10.13
N SER A 51 -9.17 -19.54 -10.75
CA SER A 51 -8.91 -20.63 -11.70
C SER A 51 -8.89 -22.01 -11.00
N ASP A 52 -10.03 -22.69 -11.04
CA ASP A 52 -10.17 -24.13 -10.79
C ASP A 52 -9.79 -24.90 -12.05
N GLY A 53 -8.55 -25.41 -12.14
CA GLY A 53 -8.15 -26.23 -13.28
C GLY A 53 -6.65 -26.50 -13.37
N VAL A 54 -6.26 -27.70 -12.96
CA VAL A 54 -4.94 -28.35 -13.13
C VAL A 54 -3.81 -27.78 -12.26
N ASP A 55 -3.60 -28.42 -11.11
CA ASP A 55 -2.32 -28.42 -10.39
C ASP A 55 -1.18 -28.83 -11.36
N VAL A 56 -0.51 -27.86 -11.98
CA VAL A 56 0.70 -28.13 -12.79
C VAL A 56 1.85 -28.67 -11.91
N CYS A 57 1.77 -28.54 -10.58
CA CYS A 57 2.75 -29.07 -9.64
C CYS A 57 2.62 -30.57 -9.28
N LYS A 58 1.66 -31.33 -9.84
CA LYS A 58 1.47 -32.76 -9.48
C LYS A 58 1.94 -33.79 -10.51
N SER A 59 2.73 -33.41 -11.51
CA SER A 59 3.24 -34.35 -12.52
C SER A 59 4.70 -34.81 -12.31
N ALA A 60 5.19 -34.83 -11.06
CA ALA A 60 6.53 -35.35 -10.75
C ALA A 60 6.52 -36.27 -9.53
N SER A 61 5.80 -37.40 -9.59
CA SER A 61 6.08 -38.57 -8.74
C SER A 61 5.18 -39.75 -9.08
N GLN A 62 5.55 -40.52 -10.12
CA GLN A 62 5.34 -41.97 -10.17
C GLN A 62 6.03 -42.59 -11.39
N SER A 63 7.31 -42.95 -11.24
CA SER A 63 7.85 -44.13 -11.88
C SER A 63 8.96 -44.69 -10.99
N LYS A 64 8.69 -45.84 -10.36
CA LYS A 64 9.71 -46.66 -9.73
C LYS A 64 10.54 -47.27 -10.85
N ASP A 65 11.80 -46.87 -10.98
CA ASP A 65 12.82 -47.81 -11.43
C ASP A 65 14.19 -47.48 -10.84
N SER A 66 14.98 -48.52 -10.72
CA SER A 66 16.03 -48.70 -9.73
C SER A 66 17.38 -48.61 -10.44
N ARG A 67 18.13 -47.50 -10.27
CA ARG A 67 19.61 -47.47 -10.24
C ARG A 67 20.19 -46.05 -10.22
N GLN A 68 21.22 -45.93 -9.37
CA GLN A 68 22.32 -44.95 -9.36
C GLN A 68 21.98 -43.49 -8.98
N GLN A 69 22.61 -43.10 -7.87
CA GLN A 69 22.52 -41.83 -7.18
C GLN A 69 23.36 -40.76 -7.90
N GLN A 70 22.72 -39.63 -8.19
CA GLN A 70 23.33 -38.30 -8.19
C GLN A 70 22.46 -37.42 -7.28
N PRO A 71 23.02 -36.44 -6.53
CA PRO A 71 22.21 -35.57 -5.69
C PRO A 71 21.29 -34.75 -6.60
N LYS A 72 19.98 -34.89 -6.38
CA LYS A 72 18.95 -34.09 -7.05
C LYS A 72 19.17 -32.62 -6.69
N GLU A 73 19.12 -31.76 -7.69
CA GLU A 73 18.91 -30.32 -7.52
C GLU A 73 17.80 -30.11 -6.49
N GLU A 74 18.13 -29.46 -5.38
CA GLU A 74 17.18 -29.11 -4.33
C GLU A 74 16.09 -28.21 -4.94
N ASP A 75 14.83 -28.57 -4.70
CA ASP A 75 13.63 -27.84 -5.14
C ASP A 75 13.83 -26.33 -4.94
N LYS A 76 13.85 -25.56 -6.03
CA LYS A 76 13.70 -24.10 -5.97
C LYS A 76 12.47 -23.83 -5.11
N ALA A 77 12.62 -23.06 -4.04
CA ALA A 77 11.52 -22.66 -3.16
C ALA A 77 10.55 -21.71 -3.90
N SER A 78 9.84 -22.23 -4.89
CA SER A 78 8.79 -21.55 -5.63
C SER A 78 7.51 -21.67 -4.83
N VAL A 79 6.90 -20.56 -4.42
CA VAL A 79 5.55 -20.62 -3.86
C VAL A 79 4.60 -21.01 -4.99
N CYS A 80 3.59 -21.82 -4.67
CA CYS A 80 2.48 -22.05 -5.58
C CYS A 80 1.80 -20.71 -5.93
N PRO A 81 1.69 -20.32 -7.23
CA PRO A 81 1.09 -19.05 -7.63
C PRO A 81 -0.31 -18.81 -7.03
N ARG A 82 -1.11 -19.87 -6.85
CA ARG A 82 -2.43 -19.80 -6.22
C ARG A 82 -2.37 -19.44 -4.73
N ALA A 83 -1.39 -19.97 -3.99
CA ALA A 83 -1.21 -19.62 -2.58
C ALA A 83 -0.80 -18.14 -2.43
N CYS A 84 0.07 -17.66 -3.32
CA CYS A 84 0.42 -16.23 -3.37
C CYS A 84 -0.79 -15.35 -3.71
N ALA A 85 -1.64 -15.78 -4.66
CA ALA A 85 -2.86 -15.06 -5.02
C ALA A 85 -3.88 -15.03 -3.88
N GLY A 86 -4.03 -16.11 -3.12
CA GLY A 86 -4.89 -16.15 -1.94
C GLY A 86 -4.46 -15.15 -0.87
N LEU A 87 -3.15 -15.06 -0.59
CA LEU A 87 -2.60 -14.06 0.33
C LEU A 87 -2.78 -12.63 -0.19
N ALA A 88 -2.56 -12.41 -1.49
CA ALA A 88 -2.78 -11.11 -2.14
C ALA A 88 -4.25 -10.68 -2.06
N LEU A 89 -5.19 -11.61 -2.26
CA LEU A 89 -6.62 -11.34 -2.15
C LEU A 89 -7.01 -11.02 -0.70
N GLU A 90 -6.54 -11.78 0.29
CA GLU A 90 -6.78 -11.48 1.71
C GLU A 90 -6.28 -10.07 2.09
N ALA A 91 -5.06 -9.73 1.64
CA ALA A 91 -4.50 -8.39 1.83
C ALA A 91 -5.33 -7.30 1.13
N LEU A 92 -5.82 -7.57 -0.08
CA LEU A 92 -6.65 -6.65 -0.86
C LEU A 92 -8.00 -6.40 -0.18
N GLU A 93 -8.69 -7.46 0.28
CA GLU A 93 -9.97 -7.32 0.98
C GLU A 93 -9.83 -6.52 2.28
N LEU A 94 -8.76 -6.75 3.05
CA LEU A 94 -8.46 -5.93 4.24
C LEU A 94 -8.32 -4.45 3.88
N LEU A 95 -7.66 -4.13 2.77
CA LEU A 95 -7.50 -2.75 2.30
C LEU A 95 -8.83 -2.14 1.84
N VAL A 96 -9.69 -2.93 1.19
CA VAL A 96 -11.05 -2.49 0.82
C VAL A 96 -11.88 -2.17 2.07
N ASP A 97 -11.82 -3.00 3.11
CA ASP A 97 -12.53 -2.74 4.36
C ASP A 97 -12.01 -1.48 5.06
N ILE A 98 -10.70 -1.26 5.06
CA ILE A 98 -10.13 -0.02 5.60
C ILE A 98 -10.54 1.21 4.75
N LEU A 99 -10.63 1.09 3.43
CA LEU A 99 -11.18 2.13 2.55
C LEU A 99 -12.64 2.44 2.87
N ARG A 100 -13.46 1.43 3.18
CA ARG A 100 -14.86 1.61 3.59
C ARG A 100 -14.99 2.35 4.93
N ILE A 101 -14.09 2.08 5.88
CA ILE A 101 -14.13 2.68 7.23
C ILE A 101 -13.57 4.12 7.22
N PHE A 102 -12.38 4.31 6.65
CA PHE A 102 -11.65 5.57 6.74
C PHE A 102 -11.92 6.49 5.54
N GLY A 103 -12.29 5.94 4.39
CA GLY A 103 -12.24 6.65 3.12
C GLY A 103 -10.78 6.86 2.65
N PRO A 104 -10.58 7.13 1.34
CA PRO A 104 -9.25 7.21 0.75
C PRO A 104 -8.39 8.37 1.28
N GLU A 105 -9.00 9.47 1.73
CA GLU A 105 -8.28 10.66 2.20
C GLU A 105 -7.58 10.47 3.56
N ARG A 106 -8.04 9.51 4.37
CA ARG A 106 -7.55 9.25 5.73
C ARG A 106 -6.65 8.01 5.83
N ILE A 107 -6.27 7.44 4.69
CA ILE A 107 -5.34 6.31 4.62
C ILE A 107 -4.02 6.79 4.03
N LEU A 108 -2.91 6.46 4.69
CA LEU A 108 -1.57 6.76 4.23
C LEU A 108 -0.74 5.49 4.08
N LEU A 109 -0.10 5.34 2.93
CA LEU A 109 0.87 4.28 2.70
C LEU A 109 2.23 4.70 3.28
N SER A 110 2.84 3.85 4.10
CA SER A 110 4.25 3.98 4.44
C SER A 110 5.09 3.48 3.25
N PHE A 111 5.65 4.41 2.47
CA PHE A 111 6.29 4.09 1.20
C PHE A 111 7.76 4.50 1.19
N ASN A 112 8.65 3.52 1.38
CA ASN A 112 10.10 3.71 1.40
C ASN A 112 10.81 3.16 0.15
N GLY A 113 10.08 2.74 -0.87
CA GLY A 113 10.64 2.14 -2.10
C GLY A 113 11.16 0.71 -1.95
N GLY A 114 11.10 0.12 -0.75
CA GLY A 114 11.42 -1.29 -0.53
C GLY A 114 10.34 -2.22 -1.10
N LYS A 115 10.71 -3.47 -1.39
CA LYS A 115 9.84 -4.49 -2.01
C LYS A 115 8.47 -4.65 -1.31
N ASP A 116 8.45 -4.62 0.02
CA ASP A 116 7.22 -4.82 0.80
C ASP A 116 6.28 -3.62 0.68
N ALA A 117 6.84 -2.40 0.70
CA ALA A 117 6.09 -1.17 0.50
C ALA A 117 5.57 -1.04 -0.94
N VAL A 118 6.32 -1.54 -1.92
CA VAL A 118 5.88 -1.63 -3.32
C VAL A 118 4.71 -2.59 -3.47
N ALA A 119 4.80 -3.79 -2.89
CA ALA A 119 3.70 -4.75 -2.93
C ALA A 119 2.42 -4.15 -2.32
N ILE A 120 2.53 -3.47 -1.18
CA ILE A 120 1.40 -2.74 -0.56
C ILE A 120 0.84 -1.66 -1.47
N LEU A 121 1.70 -0.85 -2.10
CA LEU A 121 1.22 0.20 -3.00
C LEU A 121 0.35 -0.38 -4.11
N HIS A 122 0.81 -1.47 -4.74
CA HIS A 122 0.07 -2.11 -5.82
C HIS A 122 -1.22 -2.78 -5.34
N LEU A 123 -1.20 -3.46 -4.20
CA LEU A 123 -2.42 -3.99 -3.57
C LEU A 123 -3.42 -2.88 -3.22
N PHE A 124 -2.96 -1.75 -2.69
CA PHE A 124 -3.80 -0.61 -2.36
C PHE A 124 -4.43 0.03 -3.60
N ARG A 125 -3.67 0.14 -4.70
CA ARG A 125 -4.20 0.59 -5.99
C ARG A 125 -5.35 -0.29 -6.48
N ALA A 126 -5.17 -1.61 -6.41
CA ALA A 126 -6.22 -2.57 -6.78
C ALA A 126 -7.43 -2.48 -5.83
N ALA A 127 -7.20 -2.38 -4.52
CA ALA A 127 -8.25 -2.18 -3.52
C ALA A 127 -9.04 -0.88 -3.74
N LEU A 128 -8.37 0.21 -4.12
CA LEU A 128 -9.02 1.49 -4.42
C LEU A 128 -9.97 1.36 -5.63
N VAL A 129 -9.57 0.64 -6.68
CA VAL A 129 -10.48 0.32 -7.80
C VAL A 129 -11.67 -0.51 -7.32
N LYS A 130 -11.44 -1.60 -6.57
CA LYS A 130 -12.51 -2.46 -6.06
C LYS A 130 -13.51 -1.68 -5.21
N TYR A 131 -13.02 -0.89 -4.27
CA TYR A 131 -13.83 0.02 -3.45
C TYR A 131 -14.71 0.95 -4.30
N THR A 132 -14.17 1.51 -5.37
CA THR A 132 -14.90 2.40 -6.28
C THR A 132 -16.03 1.69 -7.01
N LEU A 133 -15.74 0.50 -7.53
CA LEU A 133 -16.73 -0.31 -8.24
C LEU A 133 -17.87 -0.70 -7.29
N LEU A 134 -17.57 -1.01 -6.02
CA LEU A 134 -18.59 -1.28 -5.00
C LEU A 134 -19.50 -0.07 -4.76
N LEU A 135 -18.92 1.12 -4.60
CA LEU A 135 -19.71 2.35 -4.44
C LEU A 135 -20.62 2.63 -5.65
N GLN A 136 -20.12 2.42 -6.87
CA GLN A 136 -20.91 2.59 -8.09
C GLN A 136 -22.08 1.59 -8.15
N GLN A 137 -21.86 0.34 -7.75
CA GLN A 137 -22.91 -0.67 -7.68
C GLN A 137 -23.99 -0.32 -6.66
N GLU A 138 -23.62 0.23 -5.51
CA GLU A 138 -24.57 0.69 -4.48
C GLU A 138 -25.44 1.85 -5.00
N GLN A 139 -24.83 2.85 -5.66
CA GLN A 139 -25.56 3.98 -6.25
C GLN A 139 -26.56 3.53 -7.32
N HIS A 140 -26.18 2.58 -8.18
CA HIS A 140 -27.09 2.03 -9.19
C HIS A 140 -28.27 1.25 -8.58
N LYS A 141 -28.10 0.62 -7.41
CA LYS A 141 -29.18 -0.08 -6.71
C LYS A 141 -30.16 0.89 -6.04
N GLU A 142 -29.70 2.04 -5.57
CA GLU A 142 -30.53 3.03 -4.88
C GLU A 142 -31.36 3.92 -5.84
N GLN A 143 -30.86 4.21 -7.05
CA GLN A 143 -31.55 5.08 -8.02
C GLN A 143 -32.99 4.63 -8.37
N PRO A 144 -33.28 3.34 -8.66
CA PRO A 144 -34.64 2.88 -8.94
C PRO A 144 -35.58 3.02 -7.73
N GLN A 145 -35.06 2.81 -6.52
CA GLN A 145 -35.83 2.89 -5.28
C GLN A 145 -36.20 4.34 -4.95
N GLN A 146 -35.25 5.28 -5.08
CA GLN A 146 -35.51 6.70 -4.90
C GLN A 146 -36.50 7.25 -5.93
N HIS A 147 -36.41 6.81 -7.19
CA HIS A 147 -37.35 7.22 -8.24
C HIS A 147 -38.77 6.69 -7.97
N GLN A 148 -38.92 5.45 -7.51
CA GLN A 148 -40.22 4.92 -7.07
C GLN A 148 -40.77 5.64 -5.84
N GLN A 149 -39.92 6.00 -4.88
CA GLN A 149 -40.34 6.68 -3.65
C GLN A 149 -40.74 8.14 -3.92
N GLN A 150 -40.02 8.85 -4.81
CA GLN A 150 -40.41 10.17 -5.30
C GLN A 150 -41.70 10.14 -6.13
N GLN A 151 -41.90 9.11 -6.97
CA GLN A 151 -43.16 8.93 -7.70
C GLN A 151 -44.34 8.65 -6.75
N LYS A 152 -44.13 7.88 -5.68
CA LYS A 152 -45.17 7.65 -4.65
C LYS A 152 -45.45 8.90 -3.82
N GLN A 153 -44.42 9.67 -3.43
CA GLN A 153 -44.59 10.92 -2.69
C GLN A 153 -45.28 12.01 -3.53
N SER A 154 -44.94 12.14 -4.81
CA SER A 154 -45.62 13.09 -5.72
C SER A 154 -47.07 12.70 -6.00
N GLN A 155 -47.40 11.40 -6.08
CA GLN A 155 -48.78 10.93 -6.16
C GLN A 155 -49.57 11.14 -4.86
N GLN A 156 -48.92 11.01 -3.68
CA GLN A 156 -49.53 11.26 -2.38
C GLN A 156 -49.79 12.76 -2.18
N GLN A 157 -48.82 13.63 -2.52
CA GLN A 157 -48.99 15.09 -2.51
C GLN A 157 -50.10 15.53 -3.46
N HIS A 158 -50.25 14.92 -4.65
CA HIS A 158 -51.36 15.25 -5.55
C HIS A 158 -52.74 14.84 -4.99
N LYS A 159 -52.82 13.87 -4.07
CA LYS A 159 -54.05 13.53 -3.34
C LYS A 159 -54.32 14.47 -2.17
N ASP A 160 -53.29 14.86 -1.42
CA ASP A 160 -53.43 15.78 -0.28
C ASP A 160 -53.69 17.24 -0.73
N THR A 161 -53.18 17.66 -1.90
CA THR A 161 -53.45 19.01 -2.46
C THR A 161 -54.90 19.17 -2.96
N LYS A 162 -55.70 18.10 -3.00
CA LYS A 162 -57.15 18.17 -3.25
C LYS A 162 -57.98 18.27 -1.97
N GLN A 163 -57.37 18.17 -0.78
CA GLN A 163 -58.09 18.16 0.50
C GLN A 163 -57.79 19.36 1.41
N GLU A 164 -56.75 20.16 1.14
CA GLU A 164 -56.45 21.36 1.93
C GLU A 164 -56.40 22.63 1.07
N HIS A 165 -57.59 23.20 0.86
CA HIS A 165 -57.75 24.63 0.57
C HIS A 165 -58.29 25.31 1.82
N LEU A 166 -57.46 25.50 2.86
CA LEU A 166 -57.60 26.52 3.90
C LEU A 166 -56.42 26.43 4.90
N GLN A 167 -55.87 27.60 5.25
CA GLN A 167 -55.00 27.91 6.40
C GLN A 167 -53.44 27.74 6.28
N HIS A 168 -52.79 28.88 6.00
CA HIS A 168 -51.61 29.46 6.67
C HIS A 168 -50.18 28.88 6.54
N GLN A 169 -49.37 29.65 5.79
CA GLN A 169 -48.07 30.30 6.11
C GLN A 169 -47.24 29.91 7.36
N HIS A 170 -45.92 29.77 7.11
CA HIS A 170 -44.74 29.90 8.01
C HIS A 170 -44.28 28.69 8.85
N LEU A 171 -43.13 28.08 8.49
CA LEU A 171 -41.77 28.43 8.91
C LEU A 171 -40.74 27.40 8.37
N CYS A 172 -39.66 27.90 7.78
CA CYS A 172 -38.47 27.13 7.42
C CYS A 172 -37.48 27.13 8.60
N ASN A 173 -36.96 25.95 8.95
CA ASN A 173 -35.63 25.69 9.55
C ASN A 173 -35.53 24.16 9.64
N GLY A 174 -34.51 23.48 9.14
CA GLY A 174 -33.09 23.75 9.27
C GLY A 174 -32.50 22.51 9.96
N GLY A 175 -32.04 21.54 9.17
CA GLY A 175 -31.56 20.25 9.65
C GLY A 175 -30.86 19.48 8.53
N LEU A 176 -29.67 19.93 8.16
CA LEU A 176 -28.78 19.15 7.31
C LEU A 176 -28.29 17.96 8.14
N SER A 177 -28.83 16.77 7.85
CA SER A 177 -28.21 15.52 8.25
C SER A 177 -26.86 15.43 7.54
N GLU A 178 -25.78 15.50 8.30
CA GLU A 178 -24.45 15.11 7.83
C GLU A 178 -24.40 13.59 7.64
N HIS A 179 -24.98 13.11 6.54
CA HIS A 179 -24.46 11.91 5.92
C HIS A 179 -23.04 12.23 5.42
N PRO A 180 -22.07 11.29 5.47
CA PRO A 180 -20.76 11.53 4.90
C PRO A 180 -20.95 11.71 3.40
N ALA A 181 -21.08 12.98 3.01
CA ALA A 181 -21.26 13.39 1.64
C ALA A 181 -20.06 12.84 0.88
N LEU A 182 -20.33 11.88 0.00
CA LEU A 182 -19.46 11.54 -1.12
C LEU A 182 -19.00 12.87 -1.70
N VAL A 183 -17.73 13.19 -1.46
CA VAL A 183 -17.11 14.42 -1.93
C VAL A 183 -17.37 14.45 -3.42
N ARG A 184 -18.22 15.39 -3.86
CA ARG A 184 -18.37 15.79 -5.25
C ARG A 184 -17.01 16.32 -5.69
N THR A 185 -16.12 15.43 -6.07
CA THR A 185 -14.97 15.76 -6.86
C THR A 185 -15.46 16.08 -8.28
N CYS A 186 -14.62 16.74 -9.07
CA CYS A 186 -14.71 16.74 -10.54
C CYS A 186 -15.31 15.40 -11.04
N GLY A 187 -15.97 15.32 -12.20
CA GLY A 187 -16.35 14.04 -12.85
C GLY A 187 -15.22 13.00 -13.08
N CYS A 188 -14.04 13.26 -12.51
CA CYS A 188 -12.87 12.46 -12.23
C CYS A 188 -13.10 11.51 -11.01
N PHE A 189 -13.13 10.19 -11.21
CA PHE A 189 -13.73 9.24 -10.25
C PHE A 189 -12.94 8.88 -8.97
N LEU A 190 -11.64 9.17 -8.84
CA LEU A 190 -10.84 8.69 -7.70
C LEU A 190 -9.76 9.67 -7.22
N PRO A 191 -9.59 9.88 -5.90
CA PRO A 191 -8.42 10.60 -5.39
C PRO A 191 -7.15 9.77 -5.55
N ARG A 192 -6.03 10.46 -5.73
CA ARG A 192 -4.71 9.83 -5.78
C ARG A 192 -4.35 9.20 -4.42
N PRO A 193 -3.81 7.97 -4.40
CA PRO A 193 -3.29 7.36 -3.16
C PRO A 193 -2.31 8.30 -2.46
N ARG A 194 -2.42 8.38 -1.12
CA ARG A 194 -1.51 9.18 -0.30
C ARG A 194 -0.44 8.28 0.32
N ALA A 195 0.79 8.76 0.31
CA ALA A 195 1.92 8.05 0.91
C ALA A 195 2.83 9.01 1.67
N ILE A 196 3.52 8.49 2.69
CA ILE A 196 4.59 9.20 3.38
C ILE A 196 5.90 8.45 3.16
N TYR A 197 6.94 9.21 2.83
CA TYR A 197 8.31 8.73 2.71
C TYR A 197 9.22 9.45 3.71
N PHE A 198 9.91 8.68 4.56
CA PHE A 198 10.91 9.19 5.50
C PHE A 198 12.30 9.01 4.91
N HIS A 199 12.85 10.10 4.36
CA HIS A 199 14.11 10.09 3.64
C HIS A 199 15.28 10.26 4.60
N SER A 200 16.28 9.37 4.53
CA SER A 200 17.42 9.33 5.45
C SER A 200 18.52 10.39 5.14
N GLY A 201 18.15 11.49 4.48
CA GLY A 201 19.09 12.50 4.00
C GLY A 201 20.26 11.91 3.19
N PRO A 202 21.52 12.34 3.43
CA PRO A 202 22.70 11.84 2.72
C PRO A 202 23.00 10.34 2.88
N GLN A 203 22.31 9.66 3.80
CA GLN A 203 22.47 8.22 4.05
C GLN A 203 21.50 7.36 3.25
N GLU A 204 20.61 7.98 2.48
CA GLU A 204 19.68 7.30 1.60
C GLU A 204 20.35 6.83 0.33
N PHE A 205 20.01 5.63 -0.13
CA PHE A 205 20.46 5.17 -1.45
C PHE A 205 19.84 6.05 -2.55
N PRO A 206 20.64 6.65 -3.46
CA PRO A 206 20.12 7.43 -4.58
C PRO A 206 19.14 6.63 -5.46
N GLU A 207 19.39 5.32 -5.62
CA GLU A 207 18.54 4.40 -6.37
C GLU A 207 17.16 4.24 -5.73
N VAL A 208 17.08 4.22 -4.40
CA VAL A 208 15.82 4.16 -3.66
C VAL A 208 15.06 5.47 -3.81
N ALA A 209 15.71 6.60 -3.58
CA ALA A 209 15.07 7.92 -3.74
C ALA A 209 14.56 8.14 -5.17
N ALA A 210 15.37 7.78 -6.18
CA ALA A 210 15.00 7.84 -7.58
C ALA A 210 13.83 6.89 -7.91
N PHE A 211 13.83 5.69 -7.35
CA PHE A 211 12.74 4.73 -7.51
C PHE A 211 11.44 5.24 -6.88
N VAL A 212 11.47 5.74 -5.63
CA VAL A 212 10.29 6.32 -4.97
C VAL A 212 9.68 7.44 -5.82
N ARG A 213 10.51 8.35 -6.35
CA ARG A 213 10.07 9.43 -7.22
C ARG A 213 9.43 8.94 -8.51
N ARG A 214 10.09 8.01 -9.23
CA ARG A 214 9.54 7.44 -10.47
C ARG A 214 8.20 6.73 -10.23
N THR A 215 8.12 5.91 -9.18
CA THR A 215 6.89 5.20 -8.82
C THR A 215 5.75 6.17 -8.45
N ALA A 216 6.08 7.27 -7.78
CA ALA A 216 5.10 8.31 -7.44
C ALA A 216 4.54 9.03 -8.68
N GLU A 217 5.38 9.29 -9.67
CA GLU A 217 5.00 9.88 -10.96
C GLU A 217 4.19 8.88 -11.80
N GLU A 218 4.72 7.68 -12.01
CA GLU A 218 4.14 6.64 -12.87
C GLU A 218 2.75 6.19 -12.44
N PHE A 219 2.54 6.04 -11.12
CA PHE A 219 1.26 5.56 -10.57
C PHE A 219 0.41 6.66 -9.93
N PHE A 220 0.81 7.92 -10.09
CA PHE A 220 0.08 9.11 -9.61
C PHE A 220 -0.20 9.04 -8.10
N VAL A 221 0.85 8.81 -7.32
CA VAL A 221 0.79 8.73 -5.86
C VAL A 221 1.23 10.05 -5.25
N ASN A 222 0.43 10.61 -4.35
CA ASN A 222 0.77 11.81 -3.59
C ASN A 222 1.72 11.44 -2.45
N VAL A 223 3.03 11.58 -2.67
CA VAL A 223 4.07 11.29 -1.66
C VAL A 223 4.47 12.57 -0.91
N GLU A 224 4.28 12.58 0.41
CA GLU A 224 4.82 13.57 1.35
C GLU A 224 6.18 13.07 1.89
N VAL A 225 7.25 13.84 1.67
CA VAL A 225 8.61 13.48 2.08
C VAL A 225 9.01 14.21 3.35
N TYR A 226 9.46 13.45 4.33
CA TYR A 226 10.01 13.93 5.59
C TYR A 226 11.49 13.57 5.68
N TYR A 227 12.35 14.57 5.84
CA TYR A 227 13.78 14.37 6.06
C TYR A 227 14.07 14.20 7.56
N SER A 228 13.55 13.11 8.12
CA SER A 228 13.65 12.79 9.54
C SER A 228 13.53 11.28 9.77
N ASP A 229 13.79 10.83 10.99
CA ASP A 229 13.38 9.49 11.38
C ASP A 229 11.85 9.35 11.38
N TRP A 230 11.39 8.10 11.30
CA TRP A 230 9.98 7.72 11.26
C TRP A 230 9.18 8.34 12.42
N ALA A 231 9.69 8.23 13.65
CA ALA A 231 8.95 8.66 14.83
C ALA A 231 8.77 10.17 14.88
N SER A 232 9.83 10.91 14.57
CA SER A 232 9.81 12.38 14.56
C SER A 232 8.88 12.91 13.47
N GLY A 233 9.01 12.43 12.24
CA GLY A 233 8.20 12.97 11.16
C GLY A 233 6.73 12.53 11.26
N LEU A 234 6.42 11.35 11.80
CA LEU A 234 5.05 10.94 12.07
C LEU A 234 4.39 11.81 13.14
N ARG A 235 5.13 12.17 14.20
CA ARG A 235 4.64 13.14 15.20
C ARG A 235 4.36 14.49 14.56
N SER A 236 5.26 14.97 13.69
CA SER A 236 5.08 16.22 12.95
C SER A 236 3.84 16.16 12.05
N PHE A 237 3.61 15.05 11.34
CA PHE A 237 2.43 14.86 10.49
C PHE A 237 1.13 14.88 11.29
N LEU A 238 1.07 14.13 12.38
CA LEU A 238 -0.16 13.96 13.18
C LEU A 238 -0.48 15.19 14.03
N SER A 239 0.53 15.90 14.55
CA SER A 239 0.32 17.10 15.37
C SER A 239 -0.32 18.26 14.60
N GLN A 240 -0.09 18.33 13.29
CA GLN A 240 -0.71 19.33 12.41
C GLN A 240 -2.21 19.06 12.16
N ARG A 241 -2.71 17.87 12.51
CA ARG A 241 -4.07 17.41 12.20
C ARG A 241 -4.71 16.79 13.43
N PRO A 242 -4.81 17.54 14.54
CA PRO A 242 -5.38 17.02 15.77
C PRO A 242 -6.82 16.56 15.52
N HIS A 243 -7.22 15.46 16.17
CA HIS A 243 -8.56 14.85 16.09
C HIS A 243 -8.94 14.18 14.76
N THR A 244 -8.07 14.14 13.75
CA THR A 244 -8.33 13.38 12.53
C THR A 244 -7.82 11.93 12.69
N PRO A 245 -8.70 10.91 12.65
CA PRO A 245 -8.26 9.53 12.70
C PRO A 245 -7.60 9.15 11.37
N PHE A 246 -6.38 8.64 11.43
CA PHE A 246 -5.65 8.13 10.27
C PHE A 246 -5.38 6.63 10.39
N ALA A 247 -5.37 5.96 9.24
CA ALA A 247 -4.86 4.61 9.10
C ALA A 247 -3.56 4.63 8.30
N PHE A 248 -2.52 4.00 8.84
CA PHE A 248 -1.23 3.83 8.18
C PHE A 248 -1.06 2.39 7.72
N VAL A 249 -0.89 2.20 6.42
CA VAL A 249 -0.62 0.89 5.82
C VAL A 249 0.87 0.63 5.85
N LEU A 250 1.27 -0.46 6.50
CA LEU A 250 2.65 -0.80 6.83
C LEU A 250 3.06 -2.13 6.19
N GLY A 251 4.28 -2.18 5.65
CA GLY A 251 4.94 -3.35 5.04
C GLY A 251 5.43 -4.41 6.00
N THR A 252 5.02 -4.39 7.27
CA THR A 252 5.50 -5.31 8.29
C THR A 252 4.90 -6.70 8.09
N ARG A 253 5.76 -7.72 8.15
CA ARG A 253 5.42 -9.15 8.08
C ARG A 253 5.71 -9.83 9.42
N ASN A 254 5.11 -10.99 9.67
CA ASN A 254 5.40 -11.79 10.88
C ASN A 254 6.88 -12.25 10.95
N THR A 255 7.55 -12.36 9.81
CA THR A 255 8.97 -12.77 9.73
C THR A 255 9.94 -11.61 9.94
N ASP A 256 9.47 -10.36 10.07
CA ASP A 256 10.32 -9.22 10.36
C ASP A 256 10.73 -9.18 11.84
N PRO A 257 11.83 -8.50 12.22
CA PRO A 257 12.27 -8.46 13.62
C PRO A 257 11.19 -8.03 14.63
N GLN A 258 10.30 -7.11 14.26
CA GLN A 258 9.17 -6.72 15.10
C GLN A 258 8.12 -7.84 15.22
N GLY A 259 7.81 -8.53 14.13
CA GLY A 259 6.84 -9.64 14.11
C GLY A 259 7.30 -10.87 14.88
N LEU A 260 8.61 -11.05 15.05
CA LEU A 260 9.17 -12.11 15.89
C LEU A 260 9.11 -11.78 17.39
N THR A 261 9.04 -10.50 17.75
CA THR A 261 9.07 -10.05 19.17
C THR A 261 7.71 -9.59 19.68
N GLU A 262 6.79 -9.23 18.80
CA GLU A 262 5.45 -8.74 19.13
C GLU A 262 4.39 -9.65 18.51
N SER A 263 3.27 -9.84 19.20
CA SER A 263 2.07 -10.47 18.60
C SER A 263 1.37 -9.45 17.72
N LEU A 264 1.87 -9.28 16.50
CA LEU A 264 1.32 -8.34 15.53
C LEU A 264 -0.07 -8.82 15.07
N GLN A 265 -1.01 -7.88 15.00
CA GLN A 265 -2.34 -8.11 14.44
C GLN A 265 -2.49 -7.35 13.13
N PHE A 266 -3.36 -7.82 12.22
CA PHE A 266 -3.66 -7.14 10.96
C PHE A 266 -4.04 -5.67 11.16
N LEU A 267 -4.84 -5.41 12.20
CA LEU A 267 -5.27 -4.09 12.65
C LEU A 267 -4.90 -3.90 14.10
N GLN A 268 -4.14 -2.86 14.41
CA GLN A 268 -3.78 -2.56 15.80
C GLN A 268 -3.50 -1.07 16.00
N PRO A 269 -3.81 -0.50 17.18
CA PRO A 269 -3.41 0.87 17.49
C PRO A 269 -1.89 1.07 17.40
N SER A 270 -1.48 2.32 17.17
CA SER A 270 -0.10 2.74 17.38
C SER A 270 0.34 2.53 18.83
N SER A 271 1.66 2.40 19.03
CA SER A 271 2.24 2.34 20.37
C SER A 271 1.93 3.62 21.15
N ARG A 272 1.70 3.51 22.47
CA ARG A 272 1.26 4.64 23.34
C ARG A 272 2.20 5.85 23.38
N TRP A 273 3.44 5.70 22.93
CA TRP A 273 4.44 6.77 22.87
C TRP A 273 4.34 7.63 21.59
N LEU A 274 3.52 7.21 20.61
CA LEU A 274 3.13 7.95 19.41
C LEU A 274 1.70 8.49 19.56
N PRO A 275 1.34 9.55 18.81
CA PRO A 275 -0.07 9.93 18.67
C PRO A 275 -0.91 8.75 18.14
N PRO A 276 -2.21 8.71 18.45
CA PRO A 276 -3.07 7.59 18.08
C PRO A 276 -3.33 7.56 16.56
N PHE A 277 -3.08 6.41 15.95
CA PHE A 277 -3.50 6.06 14.59
C PHE A 277 -3.66 4.54 14.47
N LEU A 278 -4.33 4.07 13.43
CA LEU A 278 -4.49 2.65 13.16
C LEU A 278 -3.31 2.14 12.32
N ARG A 279 -2.61 1.10 12.78
CA ARG A 279 -1.66 0.33 11.98
C ARG A 279 -2.43 -0.74 11.21
N VAL A 280 -2.28 -0.74 9.88
CA VAL A 280 -2.85 -1.73 8.97
C VAL A 280 -1.69 -2.51 8.35
N GLN A 281 -1.68 -3.84 8.49
CA GLN A 281 -0.57 -4.70 8.03
C GLN A 281 -1.08 -5.77 7.05
N PRO A 282 -1.33 -5.42 5.77
CA PRO A 282 -1.91 -6.37 4.81
C PRO A 282 -0.98 -7.53 4.49
N LEU A 283 0.34 -7.31 4.57
CA LEU A 283 1.34 -8.34 4.26
C LEU A 283 1.68 -9.23 5.46
N LEU A 284 0.92 -9.20 6.57
CA LEU A 284 1.34 -9.84 7.81
C LEU A 284 1.69 -11.33 7.66
N LYS A 285 0.95 -12.05 6.80
CA LYS A 285 1.15 -13.47 6.47
C LYS A 285 2.14 -13.73 5.31
N PHE A 286 2.62 -12.70 4.62
CA PHE A 286 3.57 -12.87 3.52
C PHE A 286 4.94 -13.29 4.07
N GLY A 287 5.50 -14.33 3.46
CA GLY A 287 6.94 -14.64 3.56
C GLY A 287 7.77 -13.85 2.53
N TYR A 288 9.09 -14.00 2.57
CA TYR A 288 9.99 -13.38 1.60
C TYR A 288 9.67 -13.75 0.14
N GLY A 289 9.54 -15.05 -0.15
CA GLY A 289 9.21 -15.51 -1.50
C GLY A 289 7.87 -15.02 -1.99
N HIS A 290 6.85 -14.98 -1.13
CA HIS A 290 5.52 -14.46 -1.48
C HIS A 290 5.56 -13.01 -1.99
N VAL A 291 6.41 -12.15 -1.40
CA VAL A 291 6.56 -10.77 -1.87
C VAL A 291 7.17 -10.75 -3.26
N TRP A 292 8.21 -11.55 -3.50
CA TRP A 292 8.85 -11.62 -4.80
C TRP A 292 7.96 -12.25 -5.87
N ASP A 293 7.28 -13.34 -5.55
CA ASP A 293 6.37 -14.01 -6.48
C ASP A 293 5.25 -13.05 -6.88
N PHE A 294 4.68 -12.29 -5.94
CA PHE A 294 3.70 -11.25 -6.27
C PHE A 294 4.28 -10.19 -7.22
N LEU A 295 5.43 -9.60 -6.88
CA LEU A 295 6.05 -8.56 -7.70
C LEU A 295 6.44 -9.06 -9.09
N ARG A 296 7.00 -10.28 -9.17
CA ARG A 296 7.52 -10.86 -10.41
C ARG A 296 6.42 -11.39 -11.30
N TYR A 297 5.42 -12.07 -10.74
CA TYR A 297 4.28 -12.59 -11.48
C TYR A 297 3.54 -11.45 -12.19
N PHE A 298 3.22 -10.38 -11.46
CA PHE A 298 2.54 -9.21 -12.01
C PHE A 298 3.46 -8.20 -12.71
N LYS A 299 4.76 -8.53 -12.85
CA LYS A 299 5.77 -7.69 -13.51
C LYS A 299 5.80 -6.25 -12.98
N LEU A 300 5.66 -6.11 -11.66
CA LEU A 300 5.64 -4.83 -10.97
C LEU A 300 7.07 -4.30 -10.80
N PRO A 301 7.31 -3.00 -11.03
CA PRO A 301 8.64 -2.44 -10.90
C PRO A 301 9.08 -2.42 -9.44
N TYR A 302 10.37 -2.70 -9.20
CA TYR A 302 11.01 -2.61 -7.89
C TYR A 302 12.37 -1.93 -8.00
N CYS A 303 12.96 -1.53 -6.88
CA CYS A 303 14.25 -0.85 -6.85
C CYS A 303 15.36 -1.75 -7.43
N CYS A 304 16.18 -1.22 -8.35
CA CYS A 304 17.22 -1.97 -9.04
C CYS A 304 18.35 -2.50 -8.13
N LEU A 305 18.46 -2.03 -6.89
CA LEU A 305 19.39 -2.62 -5.91
C LEU A 305 19.05 -4.08 -5.62
N TYR A 306 17.78 -4.46 -5.72
CA TYR A 306 17.39 -5.86 -5.55
C TYR A 306 18.00 -6.76 -6.62
N ASP A 307 18.23 -6.27 -7.84
CA ASP A 307 18.93 -7.03 -8.90
C ASP A 307 20.44 -7.17 -8.63
N GLN A 308 20.98 -6.38 -7.70
CA GLN A 308 22.39 -6.35 -7.32
C GLN A 308 22.68 -7.12 -6.03
N GLY A 309 21.79 -8.05 -5.66
CA GLY A 309 21.95 -8.92 -4.48
C GLY A 309 21.54 -8.29 -3.15
N TYR A 310 20.94 -7.09 -3.13
CA TYR A 310 20.41 -6.53 -1.88
C TYR A 310 19.06 -7.18 -1.53
N SER A 311 18.98 -8.08 -0.54
CA SER A 311 17.71 -8.69 -0.12
C SER A 311 16.91 -7.88 0.93
N SER A 312 17.58 -6.97 1.64
CA SER A 312 16.97 -6.05 2.62
C SER A 312 17.67 -4.70 2.57
N ILE A 313 16.92 -3.61 2.35
CA ILE A 313 17.49 -2.28 2.14
C ILE A 313 17.25 -1.39 3.37
N GLY A 314 18.32 -0.76 3.83
CA GLY A 314 18.33 0.26 4.88
C GLY A 314 19.00 1.53 4.39
N THR A 315 19.85 2.10 5.23
CA THR A 315 20.71 3.21 4.82
C THR A 315 22.01 2.68 4.19
N MET A 316 22.70 3.53 3.44
CA MET A 316 24.01 3.21 2.85
C MET A 316 25.06 2.83 3.91
N GLU A 317 24.96 3.42 5.10
CA GLU A 317 25.79 3.09 6.27
C GLU A 317 25.64 1.63 6.75
N ASN A 318 24.43 1.05 6.64
CA ASN A 318 24.09 -0.20 7.33
C ASN A 318 23.62 -1.34 6.41
N THR A 319 23.85 -1.20 5.11
CA THR A 319 23.35 -2.15 4.11
C THR A 319 24.44 -2.52 3.10
N ARG A 320 24.60 -3.81 2.85
CA ARG A 320 25.40 -4.38 1.75
C ARG A 320 24.59 -5.48 1.04
N PRO A 321 25.02 -5.94 -0.15
CA PRO A 321 24.45 -7.14 -0.76
C PRO A 321 24.45 -8.33 0.20
N ASN A 322 23.47 -9.21 0.07
CA ASN A 322 23.39 -10.43 0.86
C ASN A 322 24.54 -11.36 0.44
N PRO A 323 25.40 -11.82 1.36
CA PRO A 323 26.51 -12.69 1.03
C PRO A 323 26.09 -14.01 0.37
N LEU A 324 24.86 -14.48 0.59
CA LEU A 324 24.33 -15.70 -0.05
C LEU A 324 23.91 -15.52 -1.51
N LEU A 325 23.86 -14.27 -1.96
CA LEU A 325 23.58 -13.93 -3.35
C LEU A 325 24.87 -13.57 -4.11
N ILE A 326 26.03 -13.69 -3.48
CA ILE A 326 27.32 -13.46 -4.13
C ILE A 326 27.92 -14.82 -4.53
N PRO A 327 28.05 -15.09 -5.84
CA PRO A 327 28.68 -16.32 -6.32
C PRO A 327 30.12 -16.48 -5.80
N SER A 328 30.50 -17.70 -5.43
CA SER A 328 31.84 -18.02 -4.92
C SER A 328 32.95 -17.90 -5.97
N ASP A 329 32.59 -17.98 -7.25
CA ASP A 329 33.48 -17.83 -8.41
C ASP A 329 33.78 -16.36 -8.76
N GLY A 330 33.26 -15.40 -8.00
CA GLY A 330 33.42 -13.98 -8.26
C GLY A 330 32.51 -13.43 -9.37
N GLY A 331 31.49 -14.20 -9.77
CA GLY A 331 30.44 -13.76 -10.68
C GLY A 331 29.61 -12.58 -10.15
N ALA A 332 28.76 -12.03 -11.03
CA ALA A 332 27.85 -10.96 -10.64
C ALA A 332 26.86 -11.45 -9.57
N ALA A 333 26.48 -10.55 -8.65
CA ALA A 333 25.50 -10.85 -7.62
C ALA A 333 24.18 -11.35 -8.24
N LEU A 334 23.61 -12.40 -7.65
CA LEU A 334 22.28 -12.88 -8.00
C LEU A 334 21.22 -11.90 -7.49
N PRO A 335 20.11 -11.72 -8.23
CA PRO A 335 19.01 -10.90 -7.76
C PRO A 335 18.39 -11.42 -6.46
N ALA A 336 17.81 -10.50 -5.69
CA ALA A 336 17.23 -10.76 -4.38
C ALA A 336 16.20 -11.90 -4.38
N TYR A 337 15.40 -12.02 -5.44
CA TYR A 337 14.39 -13.07 -5.57
C TYR A 337 14.98 -14.48 -5.75
N GLU A 338 16.29 -14.63 -5.99
CA GLU A 338 16.97 -15.94 -6.03
C GLU A 338 17.40 -16.44 -4.63
N LEU A 339 17.15 -15.66 -3.57
CA LEU A 339 17.49 -16.06 -2.20
C LEU A 339 16.60 -17.21 -1.72
N LEU A 340 17.16 -18.40 -1.57
CA LEU A 340 16.44 -19.61 -1.11
C LEU A 340 16.21 -19.63 0.41
N SER A 341 17.20 -19.21 1.20
CA SER A 341 17.11 -19.13 2.67
C SER A 341 16.41 -17.83 3.10
N TRP A 342 15.08 -17.80 3.07
CA TRP A 342 14.27 -16.61 3.32
C TRP A 342 14.50 -15.98 4.70
N GLU A 343 14.76 -16.79 5.73
CA GLU A 343 15.11 -16.35 7.08
C GLU A 343 16.41 -15.52 7.12
N ARG A 344 17.25 -15.66 6.10
CA ARG A 344 18.51 -14.93 5.93
C ARG A 344 18.36 -13.66 5.09
N GLU A 345 17.13 -13.18 4.89
CA GLU A 345 16.83 -11.93 4.19
C GLU A 345 17.67 -10.73 4.66
N ARG A 346 18.01 -10.67 5.96
CA ARG A 346 18.64 -9.50 6.59
C ARG A 346 20.15 -9.65 6.82
N GLU A 347 20.80 -10.65 6.25
CA GLU A 347 22.25 -10.88 6.42
C GLU A 347 23.11 -9.71 5.91
N GLY A 348 22.62 -8.95 4.94
CA GLY A 348 23.27 -7.72 4.47
C GLY A 348 23.11 -6.50 5.38
N ARG A 349 22.46 -6.63 6.56
CA ARG A 349 22.17 -5.51 7.48
C ARG A 349 23.11 -5.49 8.68
N PHE A 350 23.77 -4.36 8.91
CA PHE A 350 24.71 -4.18 10.02
C PHE A 350 24.13 -3.31 11.13
N LYS A 351 24.45 -3.61 12.40
CA LYS A 351 24.14 -2.71 13.51
C LYS A 351 25.14 -1.54 13.50
N LYS A 352 24.65 -0.31 13.64
CA LYS A 352 25.52 0.85 13.85
C LYS A 352 26.32 0.63 15.14
N GLN A 353 27.65 0.61 15.07
CA GLN A 353 28.45 0.61 16.29
C GLN A 353 28.14 1.90 17.05
N ARG A 354 27.67 1.76 18.29
CA ARG A 354 27.48 2.90 19.19
C ARG A 354 28.87 3.47 19.45
N LYS A 355 29.16 4.69 18.99
CA LYS A 355 30.36 5.40 19.44
C LYS A 355 30.23 5.58 20.94
N GLU A 356 31.05 4.88 21.72
CA GLU A 356 31.20 5.16 23.14
C GLU A 356 31.71 6.60 23.27
N SER A 357 30.86 7.48 23.77
CA SER A 357 31.28 8.82 24.17
C SER A 357 32.26 8.65 25.31
N LYS A 358 33.56 8.83 25.04
CA LYS A 358 34.57 8.95 26.09
C LYS A 358 34.20 10.16 26.94
N THR A 359 33.65 9.92 28.13
CA THR A 359 33.52 10.91 29.18
C THR A 359 34.95 11.30 29.57
N VAL A 360 35.40 12.47 29.13
CA VAL A 360 36.63 13.09 29.66
C VAL A 360 36.29 13.50 31.08
N ALA A 361 36.77 12.73 32.06
CA ALA A 361 36.77 13.14 33.45
C ALA A 361 37.70 14.35 33.57
N VAL A 362 37.11 15.52 33.76
CA VAL A 362 37.84 16.70 34.23
C VAL A 362 38.19 16.40 35.69
N SER A 363 39.49 16.26 35.95
CA SER A 363 40.08 16.06 37.27
C SER A 363 40.21 17.37 38.02
#